data_AF-A1ZRQ4-F1
#
_entry.id   AF-A1ZRQ4-F1
#
_cell.length_a   1.000
_cell.length_b   1.000
_cell.length_c   1.000
_cell.angle_alpha   90.00
_cell.angle_beta   90.00
_cell.angle_gamma   90.00
#
_symmetry.space_group_name_H-M   'P 1'
#
loop_
_entity.id
_entity.type
_entity.pdbx_description
1 polymer ?
#
loop_
_entity_poly.entity_id
_entity_poly.type
_entity_poly.pdbx_seq_one_letter_code
_entity_poly.pdbx_strand_id
1 'polypeptide(L)'
;MPRFVRKSFYSTQNSKVELGLPPTGFLFVIVPQNNSCGHFPDKGLCSSFNISSVIQKLLLLLASKTDKRHNMISLKQFIRTNHSLKLALLLWACIAGCSSPRKPAKTEFIILQLNDVYEIAPIQGGKFGGMARVATVRQELLKENPHTFTTLSGDFLNPSVLGTIKYNGARIKGAQMVATMNTLGIDYVCFGNHEFDLNEEDLLKRINESKFDWISTNLQYKKEGKIQPFFKVVNNQPQNFAKSVVLKIPNKNGEDTLKVGLLGLALKIDNNIVAYEDVKTAAEKELTALKGKIDFAISMTHLAIADDKKLAQAIPQFPLIMGGHDHTNMKHQVGTTSITKADANAKTVYIHRITYDHVTKKVSVRSELKEINESIKEAPKTAKVVSTWLQHAETGFNTLGFDVKEKLMVVTDIPLDGREDHIREEPTNLGKDICAAMVATLPKAQAGILNSGSVRLDDQLRGQVTVYDVLRALPYGGDIYEVQLKGKLLSKILTTGKNNKGSGGYLQTTGINYDETTKQWTIGKAAIEPEKIYTVAMSNYLLTGKESNFDYLTPKNPDIVSATEDNKNPLRADIRKALIEYWKKKGKDNLQEGKKK
;
A
#
# COMPACT_ATOMS: atom_id res chain seq x y z
N MET A 1 -45.83 -21.86 -3.02
CA MET A 1 -47.24 -21.52 -3.33
C MET A 1 -47.73 -20.50 -2.30
N PRO A 2 -48.64 -19.58 -2.65
CA PRO A 2 -48.76 -18.85 -3.92
C PRO A 2 -49.10 -17.35 -3.62
N ARG A 3 -49.45 -16.39 -4.49
CA ARG A 3 -49.96 -16.27 -5.87
C ARG A 3 -50.06 -14.74 -6.11
N PHE A 4 -49.91 -14.24 -7.33
CA PHE A 4 -51.01 -13.56 -8.01
C PHE A 4 -50.69 -13.33 -9.49
N VAL A 5 -51.63 -13.77 -10.32
CA VAL A 5 -51.78 -13.58 -11.76
C VAL A 5 -53.23 -13.15 -11.97
N ARG A 6 -53.51 -12.24 -12.91
CA ARG A 6 -54.69 -12.23 -13.82
C ARG A 6 -54.57 -11.07 -14.84
N LYS A 7 -54.53 -11.39 -16.14
CA LYS A 7 -55.60 -11.35 -17.20
C LYS A 7 -55.84 -9.92 -17.74
N SER A 8 -55.44 -9.57 -18.97
CA SER A 8 -56.01 -9.83 -20.33
C SER A 8 -57.35 -9.16 -20.60
N PHE A 9 -57.48 -8.42 -21.73
CA PHE A 9 -58.62 -8.52 -22.66
C PHE A 9 -58.33 -7.87 -24.03
N TYR A 10 -58.88 -8.52 -25.07
CA TYR A 10 -58.91 -8.22 -26.51
C TYR A 10 -59.84 -7.03 -26.87
N SER A 11 -59.66 -6.44 -28.06
CA SER A 11 -60.72 -6.35 -29.10
C SER A 11 -60.28 -5.57 -30.35
N THR A 12 -60.62 -6.10 -31.52
CA THR A 12 -60.44 -5.59 -32.89
C THR A 12 -61.75 -5.02 -33.45
N GLN A 13 -61.73 -3.97 -34.28
CA GLN A 13 -62.74 -3.78 -35.36
C GLN A 13 -62.34 -2.76 -36.45
N ASN A 14 -62.23 -3.29 -37.68
CA ASN A 14 -62.63 -2.89 -39.05
C ASN A 14 -62.94 -1.46 -39.54
N SER A 15 -62.65 -1.33 -40.86
CA SER A 15 -63.23 -0.49 -41.94
C SER A 15 -62.52 0.86 -42.19
N LYS A 16 -62.26 1.36 -43.42
CA LYS A 16 -62.87 1.19 -44.76
C LYS A 16 -61.85 1.63 -45.85
N VAL A 17 -62.07 1.19 -47.09
CA VAL A 17 -61.29 1.48 -48.32
C VAL A 17 -61.87 2.69 -49.07
N GLU A 18 -61.03 3.53 -49.66
CA GLU A 18 -61.30 4.17 -50.97
C GLU A 18 -60.03 4.58 -51.72
N LEU A 19 -60.09 4.47 -53.06
CA LEU A 19 -58.99 4.45 -54.03
C LEU A 19 -58.70 5.83 -54.66
N GLY A 20 -57.42 6.10 -54.94
CA GLY A 20 -56.98 7.13 -55.88
C GLY A 20 -55.56 6.83 -56.40
N LEU A 21 -55.41 6.63 -57.70
CA LEU A 21 -54.17 6.47 -58.49
C LEU A 21 -54.15 7.55 -59.60
N PRO A 22 -53.05 7.86 -60.34
CA PRO A 22 -51.62 7.45 -60.31
C PRO A 22 -50.69 8.71 -60.50
N PRO A 23 -49.50 8.74 -61.17
CA PRO A 23 -48.48 7.73 -61.52
C PRO A 23 -47.02 8.14 -61.14
N THR A 24 -46.15 7.17 -60.90
CA THR A 24 -44.82 6.97 -61.57
C THR A 24 -44.02 5.88 -60.84
N GLY A 25 -43.52 4.92 -61.61
CA GLY A 25 -43.15 3.59 -61.15
C GLY A 25 -41.85 3.48 -60.36
N PHE A 26 -41.93 2.71 -59.26
CA PHE A 26 -40.80 2.05 -58.62
C PHE A 26 -40.76 0.58 -59.06
N LEU A 27 -39.55 0.10 -59.38
CA LEU A 27 -39.25 -1.34 -59.50
C LEU A 27 -38.92 -1.88 -58.10
N PHE A 28 -39.75 -2.77 -57.56
CA PHE A 28 -39.48 -3.52 -56.33
C PHE A 28 -38.58 -4.73 -56.61
N VAL A 29 -37.63 -4.99 -55.71
CA VAL A 29 -36.97 -6.31 -55.60
C VAL A 29 -37.49 -6.97 -54.32
N ILE A 30 -38.14 -8.11 -54.48
CA ILE A 30 -38.59 -8.99 -53.39
C ILE A 30 -37.46 -9.96 -53.06
N VAL A 31 -37.12 -10.11 -51.77
CA VAL A 31 -36.29 -11.22 -51.25
C VAL A 31 -37.02 -11.81 -50.05
N PRO A 32 -37.18 -13.15 -49.94
CA PRO A 32 -37.96 -13.77 -48.88
C PRO A 32 -37.19 -13.83 -47.55
N GLN A 33 -37.90 -13.55 -46.45
CA GLN A 33 -37.45 -13.89 -45.10
C GLN A 33 -37.82 -15.34 -44.78
N ASN A 34 -36.89 -16.08 -44.19
CA ASN A 34 -37.19 -17.20 -43.30
C ASN A 34 -36.62 -16.91 -41.91
N ASN A 35 -37.45 -17.20 -40.91
CA ASN A 35 -37.29 -16.92 -39.48
C ASN A 35 -36.11 -17.65 -38.82
N SER A 36 -35.42 -17.00 -37.87
CA SER A 36 -35.54 -17.29 -36.41
C SER A 36 -34.41 -16.67 -35.58
N CYS A 37 -34.80 -16.05 -34.46
CA CYS A 37 -34.12 -15.83 -33.16
C CYS A 37 -32.69 -15.23 -33.14
N GLY A 38 -32.29 -14.27 -32.30
CA GLY A 38 -32.84 -13.68 -31.07
C GLY A 38 -31.81 -12.67 -30.53
N HIS A 39 -32.27 -11.73 -29.71
CA HIS A 39 -31.71 -10.40 -29.45
C HIS A 39 -30.41 -10.30 -28.60
N PHE A 40 -29.60 -9.31 -29.00
CA PHE A 40 -28.60 -8.51 -28.25
C PHE A 40 -29.27 -7.58 -27.18
N PRO A 41 -28.52 -6.86 -26.31
CA PRO A 41 -28.02 -5.53 -26.70
C PRO A 41 -26.59 -5.23 -26.21
N ASP A 42 -25.68 -5.04 -27.16
CA ASP A 42 -24.71 -3.95 -27.15
C ASP A 42 -25.08 -3.06 -28.35
N LYS A 43 -25.33 -1.77 -28.11
CA LYS A 43 -25.61 -0.78 -29.17
C LYS A 43 -24.66 0.41 -29.03
N GLY A 44 -23.80 0.55 -30.04
CA GLY A 44 -23.18 1.79 -30.48
C GLY A 44 -23.03 1.72 -31.99
N LEU A 45 -23.82 2.53 -32.71
CA LEU A 45 -24.00 2.52 -34.16
C LEU A 45 -22.71 2.83 -34.94
N CYS A 46 -22.48 2.09 -36.03
CA CYS A 46 -21.82 2.61 -37.23
C CYS A 46 -22.56 2.06 -38.47
N SER A 47 -23.26 2.93 -39.18
CA SER A 47 -23.82 2.65 -40.51
C SER A 47 -22.71 2.79 -41.56
N SER A 48 -22.26 1.68 -42.15
CA SER A 48 -21.37 1.67 -43.31
C SER A 48 -22.17 1.85 -44.60
N PHE A 49 -21.96 2.96 -45.31
CA PHE A 49 -22.38 3.13 -46.70
C PHE A 49 -21.57 2.17 -47.59
N ASN A 50 -22.24 1.33 -48.37
CA ASN A 50 -21.59 0.33 -49.23
C ASN A 50 -21.16 0.95 -50.56
N ILE A 51 -19.87 1.34 -50.66
CA ILE A 51 -19.23 2.01 -51.80
C ILE A 51 -19.21 1.14 -53.08
N SER A 52 -19.46 -0.17 -52.96
CA SER A 52 -19.41 -1.12 -54.09
C SER A 52 -20.51 -0.89 -55.14
N SER A 53 -21.71 -0.45 -54.76
CA SER A 53 -22.85 -0.37 -55.69
C SER A 53 -22.76 0.83 -56.65
N VAL A 54 -22.04 1.88 -56.26
CA VAL A 54 -21.86 3.09 -57.08
C VAL A 54 -20.81 2.86 -58.16
N ILE A 55 -19.71 2.17 -57.83
CA ILE A 55 -18.63 1.84 -58.76
C ILE A 55 -19.12 0.90 -59.87
N GLN A 56 -19.96 -0.08 -59.51
CA GLN A 56 -20.51 -1.03 -60.47
C GLN A 56 -21.48 -0.36 -61.46
N LYS A 57 -22.28 0.62 -61.02
CA LYS A 57 -23.14 1.43 -61.90
C LYS A 57 -22.33 2.38 -62.80
N LEU A 58 -21.21 2.92 -62.32
CA LEU A 58 -20.34 3.80 -63.10
C LEU A 58 -19.62 3.02 -64.23
N LEU A 59 -19.15 1.81 -63.95
CA LEU A 59 -18.54 0.91 -64.93
C LEU A 59 -19.53 0.45 -66.00
N LEU A 60 -20.79 0.18 -65.63
CA LEU A 60 -21.87 -0.12 -66.57
C LEU A 60 -22.22 1.07 -67.49
N LEU A 61 -22.18 2.30 -66.97
CA LEU A 61 -22.39 3.52 -67.77
C LEU A 61 -21.25 3.81 -68.74
N LEU A 62 -20.02 3.40 -68.39
CA LEU A 62 -18.84 3.53 -69.26
C LEU A 62 -18.84 2.47 -70.37
N ALA A 63 -19.33 1.25 -70.08
CA ALA A 63 -19.49 0.19 -71.07
C ALA A 63 -20.62 0.46 -72.08
N SER A 64 -21.67 1.20 -71.70
CA SER A 64 -22.82 1.46 -72.59
C SER A 64 -22.60 2.60 -73.60
N LYS A 65 -21.43 3.26 -73.59
CA LYS A 65 -21.11 4.37 -74.51
C LYS A 65 -20.03 4.02 -75.55
N THR A 66 -19.52 2.80 -75.56
CA THR A 66 -18.59 2.31 -76.57
C THR A 66 -19.29 1.32 -77.48
N ASP A 67 -20.24 1.80 -78.27
CA ASP A 67 -20.54 1.12 -79.53
C ASP A 67 -20.89 2.13 -80.63
N LYS A 68 -20.31 1.87 -81.79
CA LYS A 68 -20.41 2.56 -83.09
C LYS A 68 -19.59 3.85 -83.30
N ARG A 69 -18.46 3.58 -83.97
CA ARG A 69 -17.70 4.37 -84.96
C ARG A 69 -16.28 4.73 -84.53
N HIS A 70 -15.37 4.44 -85.45
CA HIS A 70 -13.93 4.62 -85.38
C HIS A 70 -13.55 6.01 -84.87
N ASN A 71 -12.88 6.05 -83.72
CA ASN A 71 -11.74 6.92 -83.46
C ASN A 71 -11.10 6.52 -82.14
N MET A 72 -9.90 5.96 -82.23
CA MET A 72 -9.10 5.58 -81.07
C MET A 72 -8.49 6.85 -80.47
N ILE A 73 -9.29 7.61 -79.72
CA ILE A 73 -8.81 8.76 -78.94
C ILE A 73 -7.92 8.19 -77.83
N SER A 74 -6.63 8.57 -77.80
CA SER A 74 -5.73 8.09 -76.76
C SER A 74 -6.28 8.47 -75.37
N LEU A 75 -6.13 7.58 -74.39
CA LEU A 75 -6.60 7.79 -73.02
C LEU A 75 -6.18 9.16 -72.44
N LYS A 76 -4.99 9.66 -72.84
CA LYS A 76 -4.48 10.99 -72.48
C LYS A 76 -5.34 12.14 -73.00
N GLN A 77 -5.96 11.99 -74.16
CA GLN A 77 -6.77 13.02 -74.81
C GLN A 77 -8.22 13.01 -74.30
N PHE A 78 -8.75 11.83 -73.94
CA PHE A 78 -10.05 11.68 -73.27
C PHE A 78 -10.07 12.28 -71.85
N ILE A 79 -8.98 12.12 -71.09
CA ILE A 79 -8.83 12.76 -69.76
C ILE A 79 -8.71 14.28 -69.88
N ARG A 80 -8.23 14.81 -71.02
CA ARG A 80 -7.97 16.24 -71.20
C ARG A 80 -9.24 17.07 -71.46
N THR A 81 -10.24 16.50 -72.14
CA THR A 81 -11.47 17.20 -72.56
C THR A 81 -12.68 16.99 -71.64
N ASN A 82 -12.65 15.98 -70.76
CA ASN A 82 -13.77 15.68 -69.86
C ASN A 82 -13.59 16.35 -68.48
N HIS A 83 -14.12 17.57 -68.35
CA HIS A 83 -14.09 18.34 -67.10
C HIS A 83 -14.72 17.59 -65.92
N SER A 84 -15.76 16.78 -66.17
CA SER A 84 -16.42 15.94 -65.16
C SER A 84 -15.53 14.82 -64.62
N LEU A 85 -14.64 14.27 -65.45
CA LEU A 85 -13.71 13.21 -65.06
C LEU A 85 -12.53 13.77 -64.27
N LYS A 86 -12.05 14.97 -64.63
CA LYS A 86 -11.06 15.71 -63.83
C LYS A 86 -11.60 16.09 -62.46
N LEU A 87 -12.86 16.54 -62.39
CA LEU A 87 -13.52 16.88 -61.12
C LEU A 87 -13.72 15.62 -60.26
N ALA A 88 -14.09 14.49 -60.86
CA ALA A 88 -14.20 13.20 -60.16
C ALA A 88 -12.84 12.67 -59.67
N LEU A 89 -11.76 12.84 -60.44
CA LEU A 89 -10.39 12.48 -60.02
C LEU A 89 -9.84 13.43 -58.94
N LEU A 90 -10.16 14.72 -59.00
CA LEU A 90 -9.85 15.70 -57.94
C LEU A 90 -10.64 15.43 -56.66
N LEU A 91 -11.94 15.10 -56.76
CA LEU A 91 -12.73 14.66 -55.62
C LEU A 91 -12.24 13.32 -55.07
N TRP A 92 -11.83 12.38 -55.91
CA TRP A 92 -11.23 11.12 -55.45
C TRP A 92 -9.87 11.34 -54.78
N ALA A 93 -9.04 12.26 -55.28
CA ALA A 93 -7.79 12.66 -54.62
C ALA A 93 -8.03 13.40 -53.28
N CYS A 94 -9.08 14.21 -53.18
CA CYS A 94 -9.49 14.85 -51.92
C CYS A 94 -10.11 13.86 -50.91
N ILE A 95 -10.84 12.84 -51.38
CA ILE A 95 -11.45 11.80 -50.53
C ILE A 95 -10.43 10.72 -50.14
N ALA A 96 -9.46 10.39 -51.01
CA ALA A 96 -8.35 9.49 -50.72
C ALA A 96 -7.22 10.17 -49.91
N GLY A 97 -7.15 11.51 -49.95
CA GLY A 97 -6.30 12.34 -49.10
C GLY A 97 -6.84 12.56 -47.68
N CYS A 98 -8.10 12.21 -47.42
CA CYS A 98 -8.62 12.05 -46.05
C CYS A 98 -8.10 10.73 -45.47
N SER A 99 -6.86 10.78 -44.98
CA SER A 99 -6.31 9.82 -44.03
C SER A 99 -7.40 9.37 -43.06
N SER A 100 -7.61 8.05 -42.97
CA SER A 100 -8.49 7.42 -41.98
C SER A 100 -8.37 8.12 -40.62
N PRO A 101 -9.45 8.33 -39.86
CA PRO A 101 -9.33 8.80 -38.48
C PRO A 101 -8.44 7.78 -37.75
N ARG A 102 -7.20 8.20 -37.43
CA ARG A 102 -6.26 7.43 -36.62
C ARG A 102 -7.05 7.03 -35.37
N LYS A 103 -7.25 5.73 -35.12
CA LYS A 103 -7.86 5.29 -33.86
C LYS A 103 -7.09 5.97 -32.71
N PRO A 104 -7.78 6.59 -31.75
CA PRO A 104 -7.11 7.35 -30.69
C PRO A 104 -6.21 6.40 -29.88
N ALA A 105 -4.91 6.67 -29.88
CA ALA A 105 -3.92 5.80 -29.24
C ALA A 105 -3.95 6.03 -27.74
N LYS A 106 -4.77 5.30 -26.98
CA LYS A 106 -4.69 5.27 -25.52
C LYS A 106 -3.35 4.66 -25.08
N THR A 107 -2.76 5.19 -24.00
CA THR A 107 -1.58 4.59 -23.37
C THR A 107 -1.95 4.04 -22.01
N GLU A 108 -1.44 2.85 -21.69
CA GLU A 108 -1.76 2.11 -20.48
C GLU A 108 -0.48 1.68 -19.79
N PHE A 109 -0.46 1.79 -18.47
CA PHE A 109 0.64 1.31 -17.63
C PHE A 109 0.10 0.85 -16.28
N ILE A 110 0.92 0.12 -15.54
CA ILE A 110 0.56 -0.46 -14.25
C ILE A 110 1.48 0.08 -13.17
N ILE A 111 0.93 0.37 -11.99
CA ILE A 111 1.71 0.56 -10.78
C ILE A 111 1.31 -0.50 -9.75
N LEU A 112 2.29 -1.24 -9.24
CA LEU A 112 2.18 -2.11 -8.08
C LEU A 112 2.65 -1.33 -6.85
N GLN A 113 1.70 -0.90 -6.01
CA GLN A 113 1.95 -0.12 -4.80
C GLN A 113 2.11 -1.02 -3.57
N LEU A 114 3.18 -0.77 -2.81
CA LEU A 114 3.42 -1.22 -1.44
C LEU A 114 3.64 -0.02 -0.51
N ASN A 115 3.54 -0.24 0.80
CA ASN A 115 3.91 0.70 1.86
C ASN A 115 4.16 -0.09 3.16
N ASP A 116 4.93 0.49 4.09
CA ASP A 116 5.05 0.01 5.48
C ASP A 116 5.42 -1.48 5.58
N VAL A 117 6.57 -1.89 5.04
CA VAL A 117 6.97 -3.31 5.00
C VAL A 117 8.12 -3.55 5.96
N TYR A 118 7.86 -4.25 7.06
CA TYR A 118 8.86 -4.55 8.10
C TYR A 118 9.35 -6.01 8.03
N GLU A 119 8.60 -6.87 7.35
CA GLU A 119 8.84 -8.31 7.32
C GLU A 119 9.04 -8.80 5.87
N ILE A 120 10.19 -9.43 5.62
CA ILE A 120 10.54 -9.95 4.29
C ILE A 120 9.83 -11.28 3.98
N ALA A 121 9.44 -12.01 5.01
CA ALA A 121 8.88 -13.35 4.94
C ALA A 121 7.37 -13.34 5.23
N PRO A 122 6.62 -14.37 4.80
CA PRO A 122 5.25 -14.57 5.22
C PRO A 122 5.07 -14.57 6.74
N ILE A 123 3.98 -13.98 7.21
CA ILE A 123 3.62 -13.81 8.63
C ILE A 123 2.40 -14.67 8.99
N GLN A 124 1.99 -14.66 10.27
CA GLN A 124 0.83 -15.43 10.78
C GLN A 124 0.89 -16.93 10.41
N GLY A 125 2.02 -17.56 10.72
CA GLY A 125 2.26 -18.97 10.40
C GLY A 125 2.42 -19.25 8.89
N GLY A 126 2.81 -18.24 8.11
CA GLY A 126 3.07 -18.35 6.68
C GLY A 126 1.90 -18.00 5.77
N LYS A 127 0.76 -17.60 6.33
CA LYS A 127 -0.49 -17.44 5.58
C LYS A 127 -0.57 -16.16 4.76
N PHE A 128 0.00 -15.07 5.26
CA PHE A 128 -0.13 -13.74 4.65
C PHE A 128 1.22 -13.07 4.41
N GLY A 129 1.25 -12.12 3.48
CA GLY A 129 2.44 -11.37 3.12
C GLY A 129 3.55 -12.23 2.49
N GLY A 130 4.76 -11.67 2.51
CA GLY A 130 5.96 -12.28 1.95
C GLY A 130 6.38 -11.63 0.63
N MET A 131 7.55 -11.01 0.63
CA MET A 131 8.08 -10.25 -0.51
C MET A 131 8.36 -11.14 -1.73
N ALA A 132 8.63 -12.43 -1.52
CA ALA A 132 8.77 -13.38 -2.62
C ALA A 132 7.44 -13.67 -3.35
N ARG A 133 6.30 -13.55 -2.68
CA ARG A 133 4.97 -13.66 -3.31
C ARG A 133 4.63 -12.40 -4.09
N VAL A 134 4.97 -11.22 -3.54
CA VAL A 134 4.85 -9.94 -4.25
C VAL A 134 5.69 -9.95 -5.55
N ALA A 135 6.89 -10.53 -5.51
CA ALA A 135 7.73 -10.69 -6.70
C ALA A 135 7.04 -11.52 -7.79
N THR A 136 6.25 -12.55 -7.43
CA THR A 136 5.44 -13.32 -8.37
C THR A 136 4.33 -12.46 -8.98
N VAL A 137 3.60 -11.70 -8.15
CA VAL A 137 2.57 -10.76 -8.63
C VAL A 137 3.17 -9.76 -9.62
N ARG A 138 4.34 -9.19 -9.30
CA ARG A 138 5.06 -8.30 -10.23
C ARG A 138 5.39 -8.98 -11.57
N GLN A 139 5.85 -10.24 -11.54
CA GLN A 139 6.16 -11.00 -12.76
C GLN A 139 4.92 -11.27 -13.61
N GLU A 140 3.76 -11.48 -12.98
CA GLU A 140 2.48 -11.62 -13.67
C GLU A 140 2.04 -10.30 -14.31
N LEU A 141 2.15 -9.18 -13.56
CA LEU A 141 1.81 -7.85 -14.07
C LEU A 141 2.73 -7.40 -15.21
N LEU A 142 4.02 -7.73 -15.17
CA LEU A 142 4.94 -7.45 -16.29
C LEU A 142 4.58 -8.22 -17.57
N LYS A 143 3.96 -9.40 -17.46
CA LYS A 143 3.41 -10.13 -18.62
C LYS A 143 2.13 -9.48 -19.13
N GLU A 144 1.32 -8.91 -18.22
CA GLU A 144 0.12 -8.15 -18.58
C GLU A 144 0.48 -6.86 -19.31
N ASN A 145 1.43 -6.09 -18.78
CA ASN A 145 1.92 -4.86 -19.39
C ASN A 145 3.42 -4.64 -19.05
N PRO A 146 4.31 -4.53 -20.06
CA PRO A 146 5.73 -4.31 -19.80
C PRO A 146 6.03 -2.96 -19.15
N HIS A 147 5.11 -1.98 -19.24
CA HIS A 147 5.16 -0.72 -18.50
C HIS A 147 4.52 -0.88 -17.11
N THR A 148 5.08 -1.79 -16.32
CA THR A 148 4.72 -1.99 -14.91
C THR A 148 5.82 -1.43 -14.02
N PHE A 149 5.45 -0.53 -13.12
CA PHE A 149 6.34 0.05 -12.11
C PHE A 149 5.94 -0.45 -10.73
N THR A 150 6.92 -0.76 -9.88
CA THR A 150 6.71 -1.19 -8.50
C THR A 150 7.20 -0.11 -7.56
N THR A 151 6.32 0.38 -6.68
CA THR A 151 6.60 1.50 -5.80
C THR A 151 6.41 1.12 -4.34
N LEU A 152 7.25 1.65 -3.45
CA LEU A 152 7.08 1.50 -1.98
C LEU A 152 7.07 2.88 -1.29
N SER A 153 5.95 3.23 -0.66
CA SER A 153 5.75 4.53 -0.02
C SER A 153 6.26 4.56 1.43
N GLY A 154 7.58 4.45 1.62
CA GLY A 154 8.26 4.62 2.91
C GLY A 154 8.08 3.48 3.95
N ASP A 155 8.83 3.60 5.04
CA ASP A 155 8.87 2.72 6.22
C ASP A 155 9.16 1.26 5.89
N PHE A 156 10.44 0.97 5.62
CA PHE A 156 10.91 -0.39 5.36
C PHE A 156 12.28 -0.72 5.97
N LEU A 157 13.07 0.28 6.39
CA LEU A 157 14.38 0.02 6.99
C LEU A 157 14.34 -0.40 8.47
N ASN A 158 13.30 0.01 9.20
CA ASN A 158 13.05 -0.26 10.63
C ASN A 158 11.52 -0.39 10.84
N PRO A 159 10.97 -1.07 11.89
CA PRO A 159 11.61 -1.72 13.04
C PRO A 159 11.73 -3.25 12.94
N SER A 160 11.91 -3.80 11.73
CA SER A 160 12.12 -5.24 11.51
C SER A 160 13.03 -5.88 12.57
N VAL A 161 12.56 -6.93 13.24
CA VAL A 161 13.33 -7.58 14.32
C VAL A 161 14.65 -8.16 13.80
N LEU A 162 14.70 -8.57 12.53
CA LEU A 162 15.91 -9.03 11.84
C LEU A 162 17.00 -7.94 11.89
N GLY A 163 16.61 -6.67 11.81
CA GLY A 163 17.53 -5.53 11.87
C GLY A 163 18.27 -5.40 13.21
N THR A 164 17.76 -6.03 14.28
CA THR A 164 18.37 -5.99 15.63
C THR A 164 19.55 -6.94 15.79
N ILE A 165 19.63 -7.97 14.94
CA ILE A 165 20.60 -9.06 15.04
C ILE A 165 21.92 -8.72 14.38
N LYS A 166 23.01 -9.23 14.97
CA LYS A 166 24.36 -9.13 14.39
C LYS A 166 24.61 -10.29 13.44
N TYR A 167 25.16 -9.97 12.28
CA TYR A 167 25.70 -10.90 11.30
C TYR A 167 27.08 -10.38 10.86
N ASN A 168 28.10 -11.24 10.86
CA ASN A 168 29.49 -10.88 10.55
C ASN A 168 30.00 -9.64 11.32
N GLY A 169 29.70 -9.57 12.62
CA GLY A 169 30.16 -8.50 13.52
C GLY A 169 29.35 -7.19 13.47
N ALA A 170 28.48 -7.00 12.48
CA ALA A 170 27.65 -5.80 12.33
C ALA A 170 26.15 -6.11 12.47
N ARG A 171 25.33 -5.15 12.92
CA ARG A 171 23.87 -5.33 12.91
C ARG A 171 23.34 -5.30 11.48
N ILE A 172 22.30 -6.09 11.21
CA ILE A 172 21.71 -6.19 9.86
C ILE A 172 21.10 -4.85 9.41
N LYS A 173 20.38 -4.15 10.30
CA LYS A 173 19.91 -2.75 10.11
C LYS A 173 19.36 -2.42 8.71
N GLY A 174 18.38 -3.20 8.25
CA GLY A 174 17.69 -2.96 6.97
C GLY A 174 18.33 -3.61 5.75
N ALA A 175 19.55 -4.17 5.85
CA ALA A 175 20.23 -4.83 4.73
C ALA A 175 19.42 -6.00 4.16
N GLN A 176 18.71 -6.72 5.02
CA GLN A 176 17.79 -7.79 4.64
C GLN A 176 16.65 -7.30 3.75
N MET A 177 16.11 -6.12 4.07
CA MET A 177 15.01 -5.52 3.33
C MET A 177 15.50 -5.02 1.97
N VAL A 178 16.59 -4.23 1.97
CA VAL A 178 17.19 -3.70 0.73
C VAL A 178 17.58 -4.83 -0.23
N ALA A 179 18.23 -5.88 0.26
CA ALA A 179 18.59 -7.04 -0.57
C ALA A 179 17.35 -7.75 -1.16
N THR A 180 16.29 -7.89 -0.38
CA THR A 180 15.03 -8.50 -0.83
C THR A 180 14.35 -7.63 -1.89
N MET A 181 14.18 -6.34 -1.65
CA MET A 181 13.61 -5.36 -2.58
C MET A 181 14.39 -5.26 -3.90
N ASN A 182 15.72 -5.30 -3.83
CA ASN A 182 16.60 -5.34 -4.99
C ASN A 182 16.34 -6.54 -5.92
N THR A 183 15.91 -7.68 -5.35
CA THR A 183 15.61 -8.88 -6.15
C THR A 183 14.16 -9.00 -6.59
N LEU A 184 13.22 -8.48 -5.77
CA LEU A 184 11.82 -8.32 -6.15
C LEU A 184 11.68 -7.41 -7.38
N GLY A 185 12.48 -6.34 -7.44
CA GLY A 185 12.45 -5.35 -8.51
C GLY A 185 11.56 -4.15 -8.15
N ILE A 186 11.75 -3.59 -6.95
CA ILE A 186 11.23 -2.26 -6.65
C ILE A 186 11.89 -1.26 -7.61
N ASP A 187 11.10 -0.34 -8.17
CA ASP A 187 11.58 0.68 -9.10
C ASP A 187 11.76 2.02 -8.37
N TYR A 188 10.77 2.44 -7.57
CA TYR A 188 10.79 3.73 -6.86
C TYR A 188 10.39 3.61 -5.40
N VAL A 189 11.04 4.39 -4.55
CA VAL A 189 10.66 4.56 -3.14
C VAL A 189 10.59 6.05 -2.78
N CYS A 190 9.77 6.38 -1.78
CA CYS A 190 9.93 7.61 -1.02
C CYS A 190 10.36 7.28 0.41
N PHE A 191 10.86 8.27 1.13
CA PHE A 191 11.14 8.13 2.56
C PHE A 191 9.83 8.08 3.36
N GLY A 192 9.84 7.32 4.45
CA GLY A 192 8.97 7.44 5.60
C GLY A 192 9.73 7.91 6.83
N ASN A 193 9.08 7.87 7.99
CA ASN A 193 9.69 8.27 9.26
C ASN A 193 10.71 7.25 9.77
N HIS A 194 10.45 5.95 9.57
CA HIS A 194 11.27 4.87 10.14
C HIS A 194 12.59 4.63 9.39
N GLU A 195 12.79 5.24 8.22
CA GLU A 195 14.12 5.34 7.61
C GLU A 195 15.13 6.08 8.51
N PHE A 196 14.65 7.04 9.31
CA PHE A 196 15.47 7.91 10.15
C PHE A 196 15.66 7.41 11.59
N ASP A 197 15.16 6.21 11.89
CA ASP A 197 15.51 5.47 13.12
C ASP A 197 16.92 4.87 13.03
N LEU A 198 17.42 4.71 11.81
CA LEU A 198 18.81 4.35 11.57
C LEU A 198 19.68 5.58 11.85
N ASN A 199 20.88 5.35 12.36
CA ASN A 199 21.87 6.42 12.39
C ASN A 199 22.26 6.79 10.94
N GLU A 200 22.92 7.94 10.79
CA GLU A 200 23.33 8.49 9.51
C GLU A 200 24.14 7.50 8.65
N GLU A 201 25.11 6.82 9.27
CA GLU A 201 26.00 5.88 8.59
C GLU A 201 25.23 4.69 8.02
N ASP A 202 24.38 4.07 8.84
CA ASP A 202 23.55 2.93 8.45
C ASP A 202 22.56 3.32 7.35
N LEU A 203 21.89 4.49 7.46
CA LEU A 203 20.95 4.96 6.44
C LEU A 203 21.64 5.18 5.09
N LEU A 204 22.76 5.91 5.07
CA LEU A 204 23.53 6.14 3.85
C LEU A 204 24.06 4.83 3.26
N LYS A 205 24.43 3.86 4.10
CA LYS A 205 24.83 2.53 3.66
C LYS A 205 23.67 1.79 2.98
N ARG A 206 22.46 1.81 3.55
CA ARG A 206 21.26 1.21 2.93
C ARG A 206 20.90 1.86 1.59
N ILE A 207 21.00 3.18 1.51
CA ILE A 207 20.84 3.94 0.27
C ILE A 207 21.86 3.49 -0.80
N ASN A 208 23.13 3.30 -0.42
CA ASN A 208 24.16 2.86 -1.36
C ASN A 208 23.96 1.41 -1.83
N GLU A 209 23.39 0.56 -0.99
CA GLU A 209 23.06 -0.84 -1.33
C GLU A 209 21.79 -0.97 -2.20
N SER A 210 20.91 0.03 -2.24
CA SER A 210 19.64 -0.04 -3.00
C SER A 210 19.85 0.00 -4.51
N LYS A 211 19.05 -0.73 -5.28
CA LYS A 211 19.03 -0.70 -6.76
C LYS A 211 17.84 0.07 -7.33
N PHE A 212 16.96 0.52 -6.45
CA PHE A 212 15.79 1.35 -6.75
C PHE A 212 16.13 2.83 -6.56
N ASP A 213 15.32 3.66 -7.21
CA ASP A 213 15.46 5.11 -7.17
C ASP A 213 14.67 5.71 -6.00
N TRP A 214 15.31 6.61 -5.26
CA TRP A 214 14.68 7.36 -4.18
C TRP A 214 14.16 8.70 -4.69
N ILE A 215 12.92 9.02 -4.35
CA ILE A 215 12.28 10.29 -4.67
C ILE A 215 12.13 11.10 -3.39
N SER A 216 12.72 12.30 -3.39
CA SER A 216 12.82 13.17 -2.20
C SER A 216 12.30 14.56 -2.53
N THR A 217 10.97 14.72 -2.63
CA THR A 217 10.36 15.99 -3.04
C THR A 217 10.48 17.06 -1.96
N ASN A 218 10.06 16.77 -0.72
CA ASN A 218 10.06 17.73 0.39
C ASN A 218 11.16 17.47 1.44
N LEU A 219 12.00 16.46 1.23
CA LEU A 219 13.09 16.12 2.15
C LEU A 219 14.44 16.55 1.56
N GLN A 220 15.31 17.02 2.42
CA GLN A 220 16.70 17.34 2.13
C GLN A 220 17.60 16.75 3.22
N TYR A 221 18.80 16.32 2.83
CA TYR A 221 19.80 15.83 3.76
C TYR A 221 20.41 17.01 4.51
N LYS A 222 20.47 16.87 5.84
CA LYS A 222 21.02 17.87 6.75
C LYS A 222 22.25 17.29 7.41
N LYS A 223 23.39 17.98 7.34
CA LYS A 223 24.62 17.60 8.07
C LYS A 223 25.28 18.85 8.62
N GLU A 224 25.49 18.89 9.94
CA GLU A 224 26.17 20.00 10.61
C GLU A 224 25.56 21.38 10.25
N GLY A 225 24.22 21.44 10.17
CA GLY A 225 23.49 22.66 9.81
C GLY A 225 23.44 22.99 8.32
N LYS A 226 24.19 22.29 7.46
CA LYS A 226 24.14 22.44 6.00
C LYS A 226 23.01 21.58 5.43
N ILE A 227 22.26 22.13 4.49
CA ILE A 227 21.15 21.46 3.79
C ILE A 227 21.55 21.24 2.34
N GLN A 228 21.39 20.00 1.86
CA GLN A 228 21.66 19.60 0.48
C GLN A 228 20.70 18.48 0.06
N PRO A 229 20.59 18.14 -1.23
CA PRO A 229 19.84 16.97 -1.65
C PRO A 229 20.37 15.69 -0.98
N PHE A 230 19.48 14.76 -0.64
CA PHE A 230 19.92 13.39 -0.40
C PHE A 230 20.63 12.84 -1.64
N PHE A 231 21.54 11.90 -1.44
CA PHE A 231 22.36 11.36 -2.50
C PHE A 231 22.66 9.89 -2.26
N LYS A 232 23.01 9.20 -3.35
CA LYS A 232 23.64 7.89 -3.34
C LYS A 232 25.03 8.00 -3.93
N VAL A 233 26.00 7.27 -3.37
CA VAL A 233 27.35 7.20 -3.94
C VAL A 233 27.41 6.04 -4.93
N VAL A 234 27.70 6.36 -6.19
CA VAL A 234 27.90 5.39 -7.28
C VAL A 234 29.26 5.66 -7.90
N ASN A 235 30.12 4.64 -7.98
CA ASN A 235 31.49 4.77 -8.50
C ASN A 235 32.27 5.91 -7.83
N ASN A 236 32.17 6.02 -6.49
CA ASN A 236 32.78 7.08 -5.67
C ASN A 236 32.31 8.52 -6.00
N GLN A 237 31.18 8.68 -6.70
CA GLN A 237 30.59 9.99 -7.00
C GLN A 237 29.19 10.11 -6.40
N PRO A 238 28.87 11.22 -5.71
CA PRO A 238 27.52 11.46 -5.20
C PRO A 238 26.57 11.76 -6.35
N GLN A 239 25.44 11.05 -6.38
CA GLN A 239 24.33 11.28 -7.27
C GLN A 239 23.14 11.72 -6.45
N ASN A 240 22.72 12.98 -6.63
CA ASN A 240 21.60 13.55 -5.90
C ASN A 240 20.30 12.86 -6.29
N PHE A 241 19.45 12.62 -5.29
CA PHE A 241 18.08 12.18 -5.51
C PHE A 241 17.29 13.26 -6.20
N ALA A 242 16.47 12.84 -7.15
CA ALA A 242 15.57 13.74 -7.83
C ALA A 242 14.41 14.13 -6.92
N LYS A 243 13.95 15.38 -7.05
CA LYS A 243 12.71 15.82 -6.39
C LYS A 243 11.48 15.15 -6.99
N SER A 244 11.56 14.75 -8.25
CA SER A 244 10.56 13.96 -8.96
C SER A 244 11.22 13.13 -10.06
N VAL A 245 10.53 12.09 -10.52
CA VAL A 245 10.93 11.30 -11.70
C VAL A 245 9.88 11.47 -12.79
N VAL A 246 10.31 11.55 -14.05
CA VAL A 246 9.39 11.53 -15.21
C VAL A 246 9.39 10.13 -15.80
N LEU A 247 8.33 9.37 -15.53
CA LEU A 247 8.07 8.08 -16.16
C LEU A 247 7.76 8.31 -17.63
N LYS A 248 8.44 7.60 -18.53
CA LYS A 248 8.23 7.68 -19.97
C LYS A 248 7.58 6.38 -20.43
N ILE A 249 6.33 6.46 -20.87
CA ILE A 249 5.54 5.32 -21.35
C ILE A 249 5.23 5.53 -22.84
N PRO A 250 5.94 4.87 -23.76
CA PRO A 250 5.63 4.90 -25.18
C PRO A 250 4.20 4.41 -25.45
N ASN A 251 3.51 5.04 -26.39
CA ASN A 251 2.27 4.48 -26.92
C ASN A 251 2.56 3.21 -27.73
N LYS A 252 1.54 2.38 -28.00
CA LYS A 252 1.70 1.10 -28.71
C LYS A 252 2.34 1.23 -30.10
N ASN A 253 2.31 2.42 -30.71
CA ASN A 253 2.87 2.67 -32.03
C ASN A 253 4.28 3.30 -31.98
N GLY A 254 4.79 3.62 -30.79
CA GLY A 254 6.09 4.28 -30.57
C GLY A 254 6.17 5.74 -31.02
N GLU A 255 5.04 6.34 -31.45
CA GLU A 255 5.00 7.67 -32.07
C GLU A 255 4.89 8.82 -31.05
N ASP A 256 4.35 8.52 -29.87
CA ASP A 256 4.20 9.45 -28.75
C ASP A 256 4.58 8.77 -27.45
N THR A 257 5.08 9.54 -26.48
CA THR A 257 5.50 9.05 -25.17
C THR A 257 4.77 9.83 -24.09
N LEU A 258 3.88 9.15 -23.38
CA LEU A 258 3.25 9.66 -22.17
C LEU A 258 4.33 9.92 -21.11
N LYS A 259 4.31 11.12 -20.52
CA LYS A 259 5.24 11.55 -19.47
C LYS A 259 4.48 11.77 -18.17
N VAL A 260 4.72 10.92 -17.18
CA VAL A 260 4.06 11.00 -15.88
C VAL A 260 5.06 11.46 -14.82
N GLY A 261 4.78 12.57 -14.15
CA GLY A 261 5.58 13.00 -12.99
C GLY A 261 5.27 12.16 -11.76
N LEU A 262 6.28 11.62 -11.10
CA LEU A 262 6.18 10.87 -9.85
C LEU A 262 6.89 11.66 -8.75
N LEU A 263 6.15 12.06 -7.72
CA LEU A 263 6.65 12.81 -6.56
C LEU A 263 6.66 11.90 -5.32
N GLY A 264 7.55 12.20 -4.36
CA GLY A 264 7.72 11.45 -3.10
C GLY A 264 7.75 12.40 -1.92
N LEU A 265 6.69 12.36 -1.11
CA LEU A 265 6.44 13.30 0.00
C LEU A 265 6.35 12.56 1.33
N ALA A 266 6.90 13.11 2.40
CA ALA A 266 6.79 12.51 3.74
C ALA A 266 6.50 13.54 4.83
N LEU A 267 5.92 13.07 5.92
CA LEU A 267 5.65 13.85 7.11
C LEU A 267 6.94 14.30 7.79
N LYS A 268 6.88 15.43 8.50
CA LYS A 268 8.02 15.97 9.24
C LYS A 268 8.21 15.20 10.55
N ILE A 269 9.45 14.79 10.81
CA ILE A 269 9.91 14.33 12.12
C ILE A 269 10.99 15.28 12.64
N ASP A 270 11.20 15.28 13.96
CA ASP A 270 12.37 15.94 14.55
C ASP A 270 13.58 15.00 14.45
N ASN A 271 14.55 15.38 13.63
CA ASN A 271 15.74 14.58 13.40
C ASN A 271 16.89 15.46 12.87
N ASN A 272 18.12 15.15 13.30
CA ASN A 272 19.30 15.97 12.99
C ASN A 272 19.86 15.77 11.58
N ILE A 273 19.48 14.70 10.87
CA ILE A 273 20.04 14.35 9.55
C ILE A 273 19.12 14.67 8.36
N VAL A 274 17.92 15.21 8.63
CA VAL A 274 16.94 15.56 7.60
C VAL A 274 16.34 16.94 7.87
N ALA A 275 16.07 17.67 6.79
CA ALA A 275 15.29 18.90 6.80
C ALA A 275 14.07 18.73 5.90
N TYR A 276 12.96 19.35 6.31
CA TYR A 276 11.67 19.25 5.63
C TYR A 276 11.24 20.62 5.11
N GLU A 277 10.85 20.67 3.84
CA GLU A 277 9.97 21.71 3.30
C GLU A 277 8.51 21.29 3.58
N ASP A 278 7.61 22.27 3.70
CA ASP A 278 6.17 21.99 3.81
C ASP A 278 5.70 21.14 2.62
N VAL A 279 4.87 20.13 2.90
CA VAL A 279 4.44 19.11 1.92
C VAL A 279 3.76 19.75 0.72
N LYS A 280 2.77 20.63 0.97
CA LYS A 280 2.01 21.29 -0.10
C LYS A 280 2.91 22.21 -0.90
N THR A 281 3.72 23.02 -0.22
CA THR A 281 4.63 23.98 -0.84
C THR A 281 5.64 23.29 -1.75
N ALA A 282 6.27 22.21 -1.27
CA ALA A 282 7.22 21.42 -2.05
C ALA A 282 6.56 20.77 -3.28
N ALA A 283 5.35 20.22 -3.12
CA ALA A 283 4.58 19.64 -4.21
C ALA A 283 4.21 20.67 -5.29
N GLU A 284 3.71 21.85 -4.90
CA GLU A 284 3.36 22.93 -5.83
C GLU A 284 4.59 23.45 -6.59
N LYS A 285 5.72 23.60 -5.90
CA LYS A 285 7.00 24.01 -6.51
C LYS A 285 7.50 23.00 -7.52
N GLU A 286 7.42 21.71 -7.20
CA GLU A 286 7.86 20.65 -8.11
C GLU A 286 6.92 20.51 -9.32
N LEU A 287 5.60 20.58 -9.12
CA LEU A 287 4.64 20.60 -10.22
C LEU A 287 4.87 21.80 -11.15
N THR A 288 5.23 22.96 -10.59
CA THR A 288 5.61 24.15 -11.37
C THR A 288 6.87 23.89 -12.19
N ALA A 289 7.90 23.25 -11.61
CA ALA A 289 9.14 22.90 -12.31
C ALA A 289 8.95 21.86 -13.43
N LEU A 290 7.93 21.01 -13.30
CA LEU A 290 7.54 20.00 -14.28
C LEU A 290 6.54 20.50 -15.34
N LYS A 291 6.01 21.71 -15.20
CA LYS A 291 5.03 22.27 -16.14
C LYS A 291 5.57 22.23 -17.58
N GLY A 292 4.78 21.63 -18.49
CA GLY A 292 5.14 21.44 -19.90
C GLY A 292 6.13 20.29 -20.17
N LYS A 293 6.63 19.60 -19.14
CA LYS A 293 7.51 18.43 -19.25
C LYS A 293 6.78 17.10 -19.03
N ILE A 294 5.58 17.15 -18.43
CA ILE A 294 4.73 16.02 -18.10
C ILE A 294 3.30 16.26 -18.57
N ASP A 295 2.55 15.18 -18.78
CA ASP A 295 1.13 15.20 -19.11
C ASP A 295 0.25 15.27 -17.86
N PHE A 296 0.65 14.56 -16.81
CA PHE A 296 0.07 14.65 -15.46
C PHE A 296 1.08 14.15 -14.43
N ALA A 297 0.79 14.37 -13.14
CA ALA A 297 1.59 13.86 -12.04
C ALA A 297 0.77 12.96 -11.12
N ILE A 298 1.45 12.06 -10.42
CA ILE A 298 0.95 11.25 -9.31
C ILE A 298 1.93 11.37 -8.15
N SER A 299 1.49 11.08 -6.93
CA SER A 299 2.36 11.15 -5.76
C SER A 299 2.42 9.85 -4.98
N MET A 300 3.61 9.55 -4.46
CA MET A 300 3.84 8.67 -3.34
C MET A 300 3.90 9.53 -2.07
N THR A 301 3.18 9.11 -1.03
CA THR A 301 3.15 9.85 0.22
C THR A 301 3.40 8.93 1.41
N HIS A 302 4.12 9.45 2.40
CA HIS A 302 4.24 8.84 3.71
C HIS A 302 3.71 9.84 4.75
N LEU A 303 2.39 10.00 4.73
CA LEU A 303 1.60 10.97 5.48
C LEU A 303 0.45 10.23 6.15
N ALA A 304 -0.11 10.76 7.23
CA ALA A 304 -1.39 10.26 7.74
C ALA A 304 -2.52 10.51 6.73
N ILE A 305 -3.55 9.67 6.72
CA ILE A 305 -4.67 9.80 5.77
C ILE A 305 -5.37 11.17 5.84
N ALA A 306 -5.40 11.80 7.02
CA ALA A 306 -5.95 13.14 7.18
C ALA A 306 -5.19 14.18 6.33
N ASP A 307 -3.87 14.06 6.23
CA ASP A 307 -3.03 14.99 5.50
C ASP A 307 -2.98 14.67 4.00
N ASP A 308 -3.06 13.40 3.61
CA ASP A 308 -3.29 13.03 2.21
C ASP A 308 -4.59 13.63 1.67
N LYS A 309 -5.67 13.62 2.46
CA LYS A 309 -6.94 14.25 2.09
C LYS A 309 -6.81 15.76 1.93
N LYS A 310 -6.09 16.44 2.84
CA LYS A 310 -5.80 17.88 2.71
C LYS A 310 -4.96 18.18 1.48
N LEU A 311 -3.95 17.36 1.19
CA LEU A 311 -3.11 17.51 0.00
C LEU A 311 -3.93 17.35 -1.28
N ALA A 312 -4.78 16.33 -1.36
CA ALA A 312 -5.68 16.12 -2.50
C ALA A 312 -6.67 17.28 -2.71
N GLN A 313 -7.19 17.87 -1.63
CA GLN A 313 -8.05 19.06 -1.71
C GLN A 313 -7.28 20.29 -2.21
N ALA A 314 -6.06 20.48 -1.71
CA ALA A 314 -5.22 21.63 -2.05
C ALA A 314 -4.65 21.52 -3.47
N ILE A 315 -4.36 20.31 -3.94
CA ILE A 315 -3.74 20.02 -5.24
C ILE A 315 -4.61 19.00 -5.99
N PRO A 316 -5.73 19.42 -6.58
CA PRO A 316 -6.67 18.52 -7.28
C PRO A 316 -6.11 17.94 -8.60
N GLN A 317 -4.84 18.23 -8.89
CA GLN A 317 -4.12 17.86 -10.11
C GLN A 317 -3.63 16.41 -10.09
N PHE A 318 -3.54 15.78 -8.91
CA PHE A 318 -3.14 14.39 -8.78
C PHE A 318 -4.35 13.47 -9.00
N PRO A 319 -4.40 12.63 -10.04
CA PRO A 319 -5.46 11.64 -10.17
C PRO A 319 -5.29 10.48 -9.17
N LEU A 320 -4.07 10.28 -8.65
CA LEU A 320 -3.72 9.21 -7.71
C LEU A 320 -2.69 9.69 -6.68
N ILE A 321 -2.94 9.39 -5.41
CA ILE A 321 -2.01 9.48 -4.28
C ILE A 321 -1.83 8.07 -3.69
N MET A 322 -0.59 7.59 -3.67
CA MET A 322 -0.19 6.28 -3.18
C MET A 322 0.48 6.43 -1.80
N GLY A 323 -0.31 6.32 -0.74
CA GLY A 323 0.13 6.58 0.63
C GLY A 323 0.69 5.38 1.40
N GLY A 324 1.36 5.67 2.51
CA GLY A 324 1.77 4.75 3.60
C GLY A 324 1.43 5.31 4.98
N HIS A 325 2.19 4.96 6.03
CA HIS A 325 2.12 5.44 7.42
C HIS A 325 0.95 4.89 8.27
N ASP A 326 -0.26 4.77 7.72
CA ASP A 326 -1.43 4.35 8.52
C ASP A 326 -1.51 2.83 8.76
N HIS A 327 -0.63 2.03 8.13
CA HIS A 327 -0.49 0.56 8.27
C HIS A 327 -1.72 -0.30 7.93
N THR A 328 -2.88 0.30 7.68
CA THR A 328 -4.14 -0.36 7.33
C THR A 328 -4.55 -0.01 5.91
N ASN A 329 -5.02 -1.01 5.16
CA ASN A 329 -5.47 -0.77 3.81
C ASN A 329 -6.69 0.17 3.75
N MET A 330 -6.69 1.07 2.78
CA MET A 330 -7.81 2.00 2.56
C MET A 330 -7.86 2.52 1.14
N LYS A 331 -9.05 2.99 0.75
CA LYS A 331 -9.28 3.73 -0.50
C LYS A 331 -10.23 4.89 -0.25
N HIS A 332 -9.80 6.09 -0.57
CA HIS A 332 -10.61 7.29 -0.48
C HIS A 332 -10.67 8.01 -1.83
N GLN A 333 -11.75 8.76 -2.02
CA GLN A 333 -11.93 9.66 -3.16
C GLN A 333 -12.08 11.08 -2.63
N VAL A 334 -11.27 12.00 -3.12
CA VAL A 334 -11.32 13.43 -2.78
C VAL A 334 -11.34 14.20 -4.09
N GLY A 335 -12.50 14.77 -4.45
CA GLY A 335 -12.69 15.32 -5.79
C GLY A 335 -12.39 14.27 -6.86
N THR A 336 -11.47 14.56 -7.78
CA THR A 336 -10.99 13.63 -8.83
C THR A 336 -9.82 12.74 -8.40
N THR A 337 -9.24 12.97 -7.22
CA THR A 337 -8.09 12.22 -6.71
C THR A 337 -8.52 10.95 -5.97
N SER A 338 -7.98 9.80 -6.41
CA SER A 338 -8.04 8.57 -5.63
C SER A 338 -6.84 8.49 -4.69
N ILE A 339 -7.06 8.14 -3.43
CA ILE A 339 -6.02 7.94 -2.41
C ILE A 339 -6.05 6.47 -1.99
N THR A 340 -4.93 5.78 -2.04
CA THR A 340 -4.82 4.35 -1.68
C THR A 340 -3.64 4.08 -0.76
N LYS A 341 -3.82 3.17 0.20
CA LYS A 341 -2.77 2.62 1.07
C LYS A 341 -3.01 1.14 1.25
N ALA A 342 -1.99 0.30 1.17
CA ALA A 342 -2.09 -1.12 1.46
C ALA A 342 -1.88 -1.39 2.97
N ASP A 343 -2.15 -2.62 3.41
CA ASP A 343 -1.79 -3.05 4.75
C ASP A 343 -0.26 -3.18 4.88
N ALA A 344 0.24 -2.92 6.09
CA ALA A 344 1.64 -3.15 6.41
C ALA A 344 2.07 -4.62 6.19
N ASN A 345 3.39 -4.82 6.12
CA ASN A 345 4.05 -6.11 5.93
C ASN A 345 3.66 -6.84 4.64
N ALA A 346 3.24 -6.07 3.63
CA ALA A 346 2.81 -6.56 2.33
C ALA A 346 1.69 -7.64 2.42
N LYS A 347 0.84 -7.59 3.47
CA LYS A 347 -0.36 -8.45 3.56
C LYS A 347 -1.29 -8.21 2.37
N THR A 348 -1.36 -6.97 1.92
CA THR A 348 -2.01 -6.57 0.68
C THR A 348 -1.08 -5.69 -0.15
N VAL A 349 -1.40 -5.53 -1.43
CA VAL A 349 -0.80 -4.57 -2.35
C VAL A 349 -1.91 -3.92 -3.15
N TYR A 350 -1.68 -2.71 -3.67
CA TYR A 350 -2.57 -2.13 -4.67
C TYR A 350 -2.01 -2.33 -6.08
N ILE A 351 -2.89 -2.69 -7.00
CA ILE A 351 -2.60 -2.76 -8.44
C ILE A 351 -3.39 -1.64 -9.11
N HIS A 352 -2.68 -0.65 -9.63
CA HIS A 352 -3.25 0.48 -10.37
C HIS A 352 -3.07 0.27 -11.86
N ARG A 353 -4.18 0.07 -12.58
CA ARG A 353 -4.20 0.10 -14.03
C ARG A 353 -4.60 1.49 -14.47
N ILE A 354 -3.67 2.22 -15.09
CA ILE A 354 -3.84 3.62 -15.45
C ILE A 354 -3.90 3.74 -16.96
N THR A 355 -4.94 4.42 -17.45
CA THR A 355 -5.13 4.70 -18.88
C THR A 355 -5.14 6.21 -19.10
N TYR A 356 -4.33 6.67 -20.06
CA TYR A 356 -4.36 8.05 -20.56
C TYR A 356 -4.95 8.09 -21.97
N ASP A 357 -6.00 8.90 -22.13
CA ASP A 357 -6.57 9.22 -23.43
C ASP A 357 -5.90 10.47 -24.00
N HIS A 358 -5.10 10.30 -25.06
CA HIS A 358 -4.34 11.37 -25.69
C HIS A 358 -5.21 12.42 -26.40
N VAL A 359 -6.48 12.12 -26.71
CA VAL A 359 -7.40 13.06 -27.35
C VAL A 359 -8.09 13.90 -26.29
N THR A 360 -8.68 13.26 -25.28
CA THR A 360 -9.43 13.98 -24.25
C THR A 360 -8.54 14.48 -23.11
N LYS A 361 -7.26 14.09 -23.10
CA LYS A 361 -6.29 14.31 -22.00
C LYS A 361 -6.77 13.77 -20.65
N LYS A 362 -7.65 12.77 -20.68
CA LYS A 362 -8.30 12.23 -19.48
C LYS A 362 -7.48 11.06 -18.93
N VAL A 363 -7.19 11.12 -17.64
CA VAL A 363 -6.61 10.01 -16.88
C VAL A 363 -7.74 9.18 -16.27
N SER A 364 -7.67 7.86 -16.41
CA SER A 364 -8.53 6.91 -15.71
C SER A 364 -7.67 6.00 -14.85
N VAL A 365 -8.00 5.89 -13.55
CA VAL A 365 -7.27 5.06 -12.58
C VAL A 365 -8.19 3.97 -12.06
N ARG A 366 -7.83 2.70 -12.29
CA ARG A 366 -8.51 1.55 -11.69
C ARG A 366 -7.58 0.90 -10.67
N SER A 367 -7.87 1.11 -9.39
CA SER A 367 -7.14 0.53 -8.26
C SER A 367 -7.84 -0.71 -7.72
N GLU A 368 -7.12 -1.83 -7.66
CA GLU A 368 -7.52 -3.11 -7.09
C GLU A 368 -6.65 -3.43 -5.87
N LEU A 369 -7.26 -3.75 -4.74
CA LEU A 369 -6.55 -4.29 -3.57
C LEU A 369 -6.38 -5.79 -3.76
N LYS A 370 -5.14 -6.27 -3.73
CA LYS A 370 -4.80 -7.69 -3.88
C LYS A 370 -4.21 -8.20 -2.57
N GLU A 371 -4.86 -9.20 -1.97
CA GLU A 371 -4.28 -9.93 -0.85
C GLU A 371 -3.11 -10.80 -1.31
N ILE A 372 -2.03 -10.75 -0.52
CA ILE A 372 -0.84 -11.57 -0.65
C ILE A 372 -0.93 -12.69 0.39
N ASN A 373 -1.17 -13.91 -0.07
CA ASN A 373 -1.38 -15.05 0.80
C ASN A 373 -0.75 -16.33 0.24
N GLU A 374 -0.88 -17.43 0.96
CA GLU A 374 -0.30 -18.74 0.62
C GLU A 374 -0.74 -19.35 -0.72
N SER A 375 -1.81 -18.84 -1.35
CA SER A 375 -2.20 -19.27 -2.70
C SER A 375 -1.24 -18.79 -3.79
N ILE A 376 -0.44 -17.75 -3.52
CA ILE A 376 0.55 -17.20 -4.43
C ILE A 376 1.88 -17.91 -4.20
N LYS A 377 2.40 -18.56 -5.26
CA LYS A 377 3.73 -19.19 -5.23
C LYS A 377 4.81 -18.13 -5.04
N GLU A 378 5.83 -18.46 -4.26
CA GLU A 378 6.98 -17.58 -4.09
C GLU A 378 7.90 -17.58 -5.31
N ALA A 379 8.36 -16.40 -5.74
CA ALA A 379 9.33 -16.27 -6.81
C ALA A 379 10.69 -16.84 -6.36
N PRO A 380 11.26 -17.85 -7.04
CA PRO A 380 12.43 -18.58 -6.52
C PRO A 380 13.66 -17.72 -6.21
N LYS A 381 13.93 -16.71 -7.03
CA LYS A 381 15.07 -15.80 -6.86
C LYS A 381 14.94 -14.98 -5.57
N THR A 382 13.77 -14.40 -5.33
CA THR A 382 13.49 -13.58 -4.14
C THR A 382 13.37 -14.46 -2.90
N ALA A 383 12.72 -15.63 -3.01
CA ALA A 383 12.62 -16.61 -1.92
C ALA A 383 13.99 -17.08 -1.41
N LYS A 384 14.96 -17.26 -2.31
CA LYS A 384 16.34 -17.59 -1.94
C LYS A 384 17.01 -16.49 -1.12
N VAL A 385 16.80 -15.22 -1.46
CA VAL A 385 17.32 -14.08 -0.67
C VAL A 385 16.66 -14.03 0.70
N VAL A 386 15.33 -14.15 0.75
CA VAL A 386 14.56 -14.18 2.02
C VAL A 386 15.06 -15.28 2.94
N SER A 387 15.12 -16.52 2.45
CA SER A 387 15.58 -17.67 3.25
C SER A 387 17.02 -17.53 3.74
N THR A 388 17.92 -16.94 2.94
CA THR A 388 19.30 -16.66 3.36
C THR A 388 19.35 -15.69 4.55
N TRP A 389 18.60 -14.58 4.48
CA TRP A 389 18.55 -13.61 5.58
C TRP A 389 17.87 -14.16 6.84
N LEU A 390 16.84 -15.00 6.68
CA LEU A 390 16.22 -15.69 7.80
C LEU A 390 17.20 -16.65 8.49
N GLN A 391 18.02 -17.38 7.75
CA GLN A 391 19.05 -18.25 8.32
C GLN A 391 20.12 -17.46 9.11
N HIS A 392 20.53 -16.29 8.59
CA HIS A 392 21.46 -15.41 9.30
C HIS A 392 20.84 -14.88 10.60
N ALA A 393 19.58 -14.44 10.54
CA ALA A 393 18.86 -13.97 11.71
C ALA A 393 18.68 -15.10 12.75
N GLU A 394 18.27 -16.29 12.32
CA GLU A 394 18.12 -17.48 13.16
C GLU A 394 19.42 -17.80 13.91
N THR A 395 20.56 -17.79 13.21
CA THR A 395 21.88 -18.02 13.84
C THR A 395 22.17 -17.00 14.94
N GLY A 396 21.87 -15.73 14.68
CA GLY A 396 22.08 -14.68 15.68
C GLY A 396 21.12 -14.74 16.85
N PHE A 397 19.84 -15.09 16.63
CA PHE A 397 18.88 -15.31 17.71
C PHE A 397 19.25 -16.52 18.59
N ASN A 398 19.72 -17.61 17.98
CA ASN A 398 20.19 -18.79 18.70
C ASN A 398 21.38 -18.44 19.62
N THR A 399 22.28 -17.56 19.17
CA THR A 399 23.41 -17.07 19.98
C THR A 399 22.94 -16.26 21.20
N LEU A 400 21.77 -15.62 21.11
CA LEU A 400 21.13 -14.91 22.23
C LEU A 400 20.27 -15.81 23.12
N GLY A 401 20.21 -17.12 22.82
CA GLY A 401 19.43 -18.10 23.58
C GLY A 401 17.94 -18.13 23.20
N PHE A 402 17.58 -17.72 21.99
CA PHE A 402 16.21 -17.80 21.47
C PHE A 402 16.11 -18.82 20.35
N ASP A 403 15.38 -19.92 20.58
CA ASP A 403 14.96 -20.84 19.51
C ASP A 403 13.73 -20.26 18.81
N VAL A 404 13.95 -19.55 17.69
CA VAL A 404 12.88 -18.85 16.96
C VAL A 404 11.79 -19.77 16.40
N LYS A 405 12.07 -21.07 16.24
CA LYS A 405 11.12 -22.06 15.71
C LYS A 405 10.29 -22.72 16.82
N GLU A 406 10.65 -22.51 18.08
CA GLU A 406 9.93 -23.09 19.22
C GLU A 406 8.47 -22.60 19.21
N LYS A 407 7.56 -23.56 19.28
CA LYS A 407 6.11 -23.37 19.29
C LYS A 407 5.64 -23.13 20.73
N LEU A 408 4.94 -22.03 20.96
CA LEU A 408 4.52 -21.62 22.30
C LEU A 408 3.07 -21.98 22.60
N MET A 409 2.16 -21.63 21.68
CA MET A 409 0.74 -21.91 21.82
C MET A 409 0.02 -21.81 20.47
N VAL A 410 -1.26 -22.22 20.43
CA VAL A 410 -2.14 -22.03 19.27
C VAL A 410 -3.29 -21.11 19.65
N VAL A 411 -3.49 -20.03 18.89
CA VAL A 411 -4.55 -19.04 19.07
C VAL A 411 -5.65 -19.28 18.03
N THR A 412 -6.80 -19.81 18.45
CA THR A 412 -7.91 -20.15 17.54
C THR A 412 -9.00 -19.08 17.46
N ASP A 413 -9.34 -18.48 18.60
CA ASP A 413 -10.57 -17.68 18.73
C ASP A 413 -10.28 -16.20 18.47
N ILE A 414 -10.01 -15.44 19.53
CA ILE A 414 -9.70 -14.03 19.47
C ILE A 414 -8.19 -13.90 19.22
N PRO A 415 -7.77 -13.29 18.09
CA PRO A 415 -6.35 -13.11 17.82
C PRO A 415 -5.71 -12.15 18.83
N LEU A 416 -4.42 -12.31 19.12
CA LEU A 416 -3.70 -11.37 19.98
C LEU A 416 -3.41 -10.10 19.20
N ASP A 417 -4.00 -8.99 19.62
CA ASP A 417 -3.96 -7.73 18.89
C ASP A 417 -2.77 -6.87 19.30
N GLY A 418 -1.82 -6.69 18.38
CA GLY A 418 -0.68 -5.80 18.53
C GLY A 418 -0.60 -4.74 17.44
N ARG A 419 -1.71 -4.43 16.77
CA ARG A 419 -1.77 -3.37 15.75
C ARG A 419 -1.53 -2.02 16.37
N GLU A 420 -0.77 -1.17 15.68
CA GLU A 420 -0.31 0.12 16.21
C GLU A 420 -1.45 1.06 16.62
N ASP A 421 -2.50 1.12 15.80
CA ASP A 421 -3.70 1.94 15.98
C ASP A 421 -4.59 1.51 17.16
N HIS A 422 -4.49 0.26 17.60
CA HIS A 422 -5.19 -0.23 18.79
C HIS A 422 -4.31 -0.17 20.04
N ILE A 423 -3.09 -0.71 19.98
CA ILE A 423 -2.25 -0.87 21.17
C ILE A 423 -1.81 0.47 21.76
N ARG A 424 -1.84 1.56 21.00
CA ARG A 424 -1.53 2.92 21.49
C ARG A 424 -2.77 3.72 21.93
N GLU A 425 -3.96 3.16 21.81
CA GLU A 425 -5.22 3.85 22.09
C GLU A 425 -6.01 3.22 23.23
N GLU A 426 -5.93 1.88 23.34
CA GLU A 426 -6.75 1.09 24.26
C GLU A 426 -6.02 -0.17 24.77
N PRO A 427 -6.51 -0.78 25.86
CA PRO A 427 -5.95 -2.03 26.35
C PRO A 427 -6.18 -3.16 25.34
N THR A 428 -5.13 -3.89 24.98
CA THR A 428 -5.21 -5.04 24.08
C THR A 428 -4.99 -6.34 24.85
N ASN A 429 -5.48 -7.46 24.30
CA ASN A 429 -5.22 -8.79 24.88
C ASN A 429 -3.72 -9.16 24.80
N LEU A 430 -2.99 -8.74 23.76
CA LEU A 430 -1.53 -8.89 23.69
C LEU A 430 -0.84 -8.06 24.78
N GLY A 431 -1.16 -6.77 24.90
CA GLY A 431 -0.58 -5.90 25.91
C GLY A 431 -0.83 -6.41 27.34
N LYS A 432 -2.04 -6.92 27.60
CA LYS A 432 -2.40 -7.58 28.85
C LYS A 432 -1.58 -8.85 29.11
N ASP A 433 -1.41 -9.72 28.10
CA ASP A 433 -0.60 -10.94 28.21
C ASP A 433 0.87 -10.60 28.53
N ILE A 434 1.44 -9.57 27.88
CA ILE A 434 2.81 -9.10 28.16
C ILE A 434 2.94 -8.63 29.61
N CYS A 435 2.02 -7.78 30.07
CA CYS A 435 2.03 -7.30 31.45
C CYS A 435 1.82 -8.43 32.46
N ALA A 436 0.97 -9.42 32.14
CA ALA A 436 0.76 -10.61 32.95
C ALA A 436 1.99 -11.50 33.03
N ALA A 437 2.73 -11.65 31.93
CA ALA A 437 4.02 -12.33 31.91
C ALA A 437 5.02 -11.65 32.84
N MET A 438 5.07 -10.31 32.84
CA MET A 438 5.93 -9.57 33.78
C MET A 438 5.55 -9.84 35.23
N VAL A 439 4.26 -9.74 35.58
CA VAL A 439 3.76 -10.01 36.94
C VAL A 439 4.06 -11.46 37.36
N ALA A 440 3.96 -12.43 36.46
CA ALA A 440 4.23 -13.84 36.76
C ALA A 440 5.68 -14.11 37.22
N THR A 441 6.62 -13.19 36.94
CA THR A 441 8.00 -13.28 37.42
C THR A 441 8.22 -12.72 38.84
N LEU A 442 7.21 -12.04 39.40
CA LEU A 442 7.28 -11.27 40.64
C LEU A 442 6.11 -11.64 41.58
N PRO A 443 6.32 -12.52 42.57
CA PRO A 443 5.24 -13.00 43.45
C PRO A 443 4.49 -11.93 44.23
N LYS A 444 5.12 -10.77 44.49
CA LYS A 444 4.53 -9.65 45.23
C LYS A 444 3.90 -8.58 44.33
N ALA A 445 4.14 -8.63 43.01
CA ALA A 445 3.61 -7.63 42.10
C ALA A 445 2.09 -7.78 41.96
N GLN A 446 1.39 -6.65 42.11
CA GLN A 446 -0.07 -6.59 42.05
C GLN A 446 -0.57 -6.18 40.66
N ALA A 447 0.30 -5.53 39.88
CA ALA A 447 0.01 -5.04 38.55
C ALA A 447 1.27 -5.04 37.68
N GLY A 448 1.07 -5.11 36.36
CA GLY A 448 2.13 -4.95 35.36
C GLY A 448 1.85 -3.73 34.51
N ILE A 449 2.90 -2.97 34.17
CA ILE A 449 2.80 -1.71 33.42
C ILE A 449 3.88 -1.67 32.34
N LEU A 450 3.46 -1.41 31.09
CA LEU A 450 4.34 -1.30 29.94
C LEU A 450 3.88 -0.15 29.02
N ASN A 451 4.80 0.65 28.51
CA ASN A 451 4.49 1.64 27.46
C ASN A 451 4.29 0.92 26.11
N SER A 452 3.27 1.32 25.37
CA SER A 452 2.83 0.66 24.14
C SER A 452 3.83 0.79 23.00
N GLY A 453 4.69 1.81 23.03
CA GLY A 453 5.80 1.99 22.09
C GLY A 453 6.82 0.86 22.12
N SER A 454 6.89 0.10 23.23
CA SER A 454 7.72 -1.10 23.35
C SER A 454 7.19 -2.29 22.54
N VAL A 455 5.91 -2.29 22.18
CA VAL A 455 5.29 -3.36 21.40
C VAL A 455 5.27 -2.98 19.92
N ARG A 456 5.96 -3.75 19.07
CA ARG A 456 6.23 -3.43 17.65
C ARG A 456 5.66 -4.44 16.66
N LEU A 457 4.73 -5.29 17.11
CA LEU A 457 4.20 -6.37 16.28
C LEU A 457 3.52 -5.85 15.01
N ASP A 458 2.74 -4.77 15.15
CA ASP A 458 1.93 -4.14 14.10
C ASP A 458 1.11 -5.13 13.27
N ASP A 459 0.57 -6.12 13.99
CA ASP A 459 -0.19 -7.23 13.41
C ASP A 459 -1.02 -7.89 14.50
N GLN A 460 -1.80 -8.88 14.10
CA GLN A 460 -2.52 -9.76 15.01
C GLN A 460 -1.93 -11.17 14.97
N LEU A 461 -1.68 -11.80 16.12
CA LEU A 461 -1.24 -13.20 16.15
C LEU A 461 -2.45 -14.14 16.16
N ARG A 462 -2.48 -15.07 15.21
CA ARG A 462 -3.48 -16.14 15.10
C ARG A 462 -2.79 -17.44 14.67
N GLY A 463 -3.35 -18.57 15.06
CA GLY A 463 -2.82 -19.89 14.75
C GLY A 463 -1.59 -20.21 15.59
N GLN A 464 -0.59 -20.84 14.98
CA GLN A 464 0.63 -21.22 15.68
C GLN A 464 1.45 -19.98 16.03
N VAL A 465 1.62 -19.73 17.34
CA VAL A 465 2.52 -18.69 17.88
C VAL A 465 3.86 -19.32 18.23
N THR A 466 4.94 -18.62 17.91
CA THR A 466 6.34 -19.04 18.07
C THR A 466 7.16 -18.04 18.87
N VAL A 467 8.38 -18.41 19.24
CA VAL A 467 9.34 -17.46 19.82
C VAL A 467 9.62 -16.29 18.88
N TYR A 468 9.67 -16.52 17.55
CA TYR A 468 9.85 -15.42 16.60
C TYR A 468 8.78 -14.33 16.73
N ASP A 469 7.53 -14.71 17.00
CA ASP A 469 6.43 -13.75 17.21
C ASP A 469 6.64 -12.91 18.48
N VAL A 470 7.20 -13.49 19.55
CA VAL A 470 7.60 -12.74 20.76
C VAL A 470 8.69 -11.73 20.44
N LEU A 471 9.71 -12.15 19.68
CA LEU A 471 10.84 -11.28 19.32
C LEU A 471 10.37 -10.12 18.44
N ARG A 472 9.46 -10.37 17.50
CA ARG A 472 8.81 -9.32 16.70
C ARG A 472 7.95 -8.37 17.54
N ALA A 473 7.20 -8.92 18.50
CA ALA A 473 6.34 -8.11 19.36
C ALA A 473 7.18 -7.20 20.27
N LEU A 474 8.32 -7.67 20.79
CA LEU A 474 9.16 -6.95 21.74
C LEU A 474 10.62 -6.90 21.25
N PRO A 475 10.93 -6.22 20.12
CA PRO A 475 12.25 -6.31 19.49
C PRO A 475 13.39 -5.76 20.36
N TYR A 476 13.07 -4.88 21.30
CA TYR A 476 14.03 -4.27 22.22
C TYR A 476 14.33 -5.13 23.45
N GLY A 477 13.43 -6.04 23.84
CA GLY A 477 13.51 -6.74 25.13
C GLY A 477 13.52 -5.77 26.31
N GLY A 478 14.40 -6.02 27.27
CA GLY A 478 14.60 -5.17 28.45
C GLY A 478 14.21 -5.85 29.75
N ASP A 479 14.77 -5.34 30.84
CA ASP A 479 14.60 -5.92 32.17
C ASP A 479 13.24 -5.58 32.77
N ILE A 480 12.78 -6.44 33.66
CA ILE A 480 11.56 -6.30 34.46
C ILE A 480 11.95 -5.91 35.88
N TYR A 481 11.57 -4.69 36.23
CA TYR A 481 11.80 -4.14 37.55
C TYR A 481 10.62 -4.45 38.48
N GLU A 482 10.94 -4.83 39.72
CA GLU A 482 9.97 -4.77 40.83
C GLU A 482 10.04 -3.36 41.41
N VAL A 483 8.95 -2.62 41.28
CA VAL A 483 8.86 -1.22 41.74
C VAL A 483 7.87 -1.12 42.89
N GLN A 484 8.34 -0.66 44.03
CA GLN A 484 7.50 -0.28 45.16
C GLN A 484 7.33 1.23 45.17
N LEU A 485 6.09 1.71 45.05
CA LEU A 485 5.77 3.13 44.94
C LEU A 485 4.49 3.51 45.68
N LYS A 486 4.37 4.77 46.07
CA LYS A 486 3.15 5.31 46.68
C LYS A 486 2.01 5.38 45.67
N GLY A 487 0.78 5.14 46.14
CA GLY A 487 -0.42 5.14 45.30
C GLY A 487 -0.68 6.45 44.55
N LYS A 488 -0.29 7.60 45.11
CA LYS A 488 -0.39 8.89 44.41
C LYS A 488 0.49 8.96 43.16
N LEU A 489 1.71 8.42 43.21
CA LEU A 489 2.58 8.33 42.04
C LEU A 489 2.04 7.30 41.05
N LEU A 490 1.54 6.15 41.53
CA LEU A 490 0.92 5.15 40.67
C LEU A 490 -0.28 5.74 39.89
N SER A 491 -1.19 6.44 40.58
CA SER A 491 -2.32 7.12 39.93
C SER A 491 -1.89 8.19 38.93
N LYS A 492 -0.81 8.93 39.23
CA LYS A 492 -0.21 9.89 38.29
C LYS A 492 0.30 9.19 37.02
N ILE A 493 1.08 8.10 37.17
CA ILE A 493 1.62 7.29 36.07
C ILE A 493 0.49 6.81 35.16
N LEU A 494 -0.56 6.23 35.75
CA LEU A 494 -1.69 5.68 35.00
C LEU A 494 -2.49 6.77 34.27
N THR A 495 -2.68 7.92 34.91
CA THR A 495 -3.35 9.08 34.31
C THR A 495 -2.53 9.66 33.15
N THR A 496 -1.21 9.80 33.31
CA THR A 496 -0.31 10.17 32.21
C THR A 496 -0.43 9.19 31.05
N GLY A 497 -0.38 7.88 31.34
CA GLY A 497 -0.54 6.84 30.33
C GLY A 497 -1.88 6.92 29.58
N LYS A 498 -2.99 7.13 30.30
CA LYS A 498 -4.32 7.32 29.69
C LYS A 498 -4.37 8.55 28.78
N ASN A 499 -3.67 9.63 29.13
CA ASN A 499 -3.62 10.86 28.35
C ASN A 499 -2.68 10.77 27.14
N ASN A 500 -1.81 9.77 27.08
CA ASN A 500 -0.88 9.51 25.98
C ASN A 500 -1.49 8.68 24.84
N LYS A 501 -2.83 8.62 24.73
CA LYS A 501 -3.54 7.99 23.62
C LYS A 501 -3.02 8.44 22.25
N GLY A 502 -2.86 7.48 21.35
CA GLY A 502 -2.28 7.66 20.02
C GLY A 502 -0.76 7.73 19.98
N SER A 503 -0.08 7.65 21.13
CA SER A 503 1.38 7.71 21.21
C SER A 503 1.98 6.44 21.81
N GLY A 504 3.29 6.25 21.64
CA GLY A 504 4.03 5.16 22.29
C GLY A 504 3.95 5.19 23.82
N GLY A 505 3.65 6.35 24.40
CA GLY A 505 3.51 6.54 25.85
C GLY A 505 2.18 6.05 26.43
N TYR A 506 1.22 5.57 25.63
CA TYR A 506 0.03 4.91 26.17
C TYR A 506 0.43 3.66 26.96
N LEU A 507 -0.18 3.40 28.12
CA LEU A 507 0.22 2.28 28.98
C LEU A 507 -0.69 1.06 28.79
N GLN A 508 -0.10 -0.06 28.42
CA GLN A 508 -0.70 -1.38 28.59
C GLN A 508 -0.54 -1.81 30.05
N THR A 509 -1.58 -2.43 30.60
CA THR A 509 -1.59 -2.84 32.02
C THR A 509 -2.26 -4.19 32.24
N THR A 510 -1.92 -4.81 33.36
CA THR A 510 -2.71 -5.90 33.96
C THR A 510 -2.92 -5.64 35.44
N GLY A 511 -4.04 -6.09 36.00
CA GLY A 511 -4.39 -5.89 37.41
C GLY A 511 -4.94 -4.49 37.75
N ILE A 512 -5.03 -3.59 36.77
CA ILE A 512 -5.46 -2.19 36.93
C ILE A 512 -6.77 -1.96 36.17
N ASN A 513 -7.70 -1.22 36.77
CA ASN A 513 -8.90 -0.73 36.08
C ASN A 513 -9.12 0.76 36.35
N TYR A 514 -9.73 1.45 35.38
CA TYR A 514 -10.20 2.82 35.55
C TYR A 514 -11.73 2.83 35.62
N ASP A 515 -12.27 3.37 36.70
CA ASP A 515 -13.70 3.58 36.85
C ASP A 515 -14.06 4.97 36.28
N GLU A 516 -14.78 4.99 35.15
CA GLU A 516 -15.22 6.23 34.51
C GLU A 516 -16.25 7.02 35.33
N THR A 517 -16.98 6.36 36.24
CA THR A 517 -18.00 7.00 37.08
C THR A 517 -17.36 7.71 38.25
N THR A 518 -16.47 7.03 38.98
CA THR A 518 -15.78 7.62 40.13
C THR A 518 -14.52 8.41 39.74
N LYS A 519 -14.05 8.26 38.49
CA LYS A 519 -12.77 8.78 37.98
C LYS A 519 -11.58 8.33 38.82
N GLN A 520 -11.64 7.09 39.33
CA GLN A 520 -10.60 6.51 40.19
C GLN A 520 -9.93 5.31 39.53
N TRP A 521 -8.64 5.17 39.81
CA TRP A 521 -7.88 3.97 39.50
C TRP A 521 -8.07 2.92 40.59
N THR A 522 -8.14 1.66 40.19
CA THR A 522 -8.28 0.51 41.08
C THR A 522 -7.23 -0.55 40.76
N ILE A 523 -6.82 -1.30 41.79
CA ILE A 523 -6.10 -2.57 41.63
C ILE A 523 -7.05 -3.70 42.05
N GLY A 524 -7.33 -4.62 41.12
CA GLY A 524 -8.45 -5.54 41.27
C GLY A 524 -9.76 -4.76 41.43
N LYS A 525 -10.38 -4.84 42.62
CA LYS A 525 -11.61 -4.12 42.97
C LYS A 525 -11.39 -2.94 43.92
N ALA A 526 -10.18 -2.76 44.46
CA ALA A 526 -9.91 -1.76 45.48
C ALA A 526 -9.35 -0.47 44.87
N ALA A 527 -9.87 0.69 45.30
CA ALA A 527 -9.33 1.99 44.91
C ALA A 527 -7.87 2.15 45.32
N ILE A 528 -7.09 2.88 44.51
CA ILE A 528 -5.70 3.19 44.82
C ILE A 528 -5.66 4.29 45.90
N GLU A 529 -5.11 3.95 47.06
CA GLU A 529 -4.97 4.84 48.21
C GLU A 529 -3.66 5.66 48.10
N PRO A 530 -3.68 7.00 48.24
CA PRO A 530 -2.53 7.86 47.92
C PRO A 530 -1.20 7.52 48.61
N GLU A 531 -1.22 7.22 49.91
CA GLU A 531 0.01 7.00 50.69
C GLU A 531 0.34 5.51 50.88
N LYS A 532 -0.52 4.61 50.41
CA LYS A 532 -0.25 3.17 50.44
C LYS A 532 0.83 2.81 49.43
N ILE A 533 1.71 1.89 49.81
CA ILE A 533 2.76 1.36 48.94
C ILE A 533 2.20 0.20 48.13
N TYR A 534 2.41 0.26 46.82
CA TYR A 534 2.04 -0.77 45.87
C TYR A 534 3.29 -1.36 45.23
N THR A 535 3.27 -2.67 44.95
CA THR A 535 4.34 -3.35 44.22
C THR A 535 3.88 -3.63 42.80
N VAL A 536 4.59 -3.15 41.79
CA VAL A 536 4.25 -3.32 40.38
C VAL A 536 5.45 -3.85 39.58
N ALA A 537 5.16 -4.61 38.53
CA ALA A 537 6.13 -4.98 37.51
C ALA A 537 6.20 -3.88 36.44
N MET A 538 7.39 -3.36 36.16
CA MET A 538 7.58 -2.28 35.18
C MET A 538 8.76 -2.57 34.27
N SER A 539 8.68 -2.16 32.99
CA SER A 539 9.85 -2.23 32.11
C SER A 539 10.94 -1.25 32.56
N ASN A 540 12.20 -1.63 32.38
CA ASN A 540 13.34 -0.76 32.66
C ASN A 540 13.29 0.58 31.89
N TYR A 541 12.86 0.55 30.62
CA TYR A 541 12.77 1.73 29.77
C TYR A 541 11.81 2.78 30.34
N LEU A 542 10.63 2.36 30.80
CA LEU A 542 9.64 3.28 31.37
C LEU A 542 10.18 3.98 32.63
N LEU A 543 11.02 3.31 33.43
CA LEU A 543 11.72 3.89 34.58
C LEU A 543 12.89 4.81 34.22
N THR A 544 13.26 4.95 32.94
CA THR A 544 14.29 5.93 32.56
C THR A 544 13.74 7.36 32.51
N GLY A 545 12.42 7.52 32.51
CA GLY A 545 11.73 8.79 32.31
C GLY A 545 11.85 9.37 30.90
N LYS A 546 12.39 8.60 29.93
CA LYS A 546 12.57 9.05 28.54
C LYS A 546 11.32 8.91 27.66
N GLU A 547 10.30 8.19 28.13
CA GLU A 547 9.02 8.14 27.44
C GLU A 547 8.29 9.48 27.55
N SER A 548 7.55 9.84 26.51
CA SER A 548 6.82 11.10 26.42
C SER A 548 5.93 11.32 27.64
N ASN A 549 6.09 12.47 28.28
CA ASN A 549 5.36 12.90 29.48
C ASN A 549 5.66 12.09 30.77
N PHE A 550 6.71 11.26 30.80
CA PHE A 550 7.14 10.48 31.96
C PHE A 550 8.50 10.92 32.53
N ASP A 551 8.95 12.16 32.29
CA ASP A 551 10.22 12.72 32.79
C ASP A 551 10.42 12.59 34.32
N TYR A 552 9.31 12.56 35.07
CA TYR A 552 9.30 12.37 36.52
C TYR A 552 9.47 10.91 36.97
N LEU A 553 9.35 9.92 36.07
CA LEU A 553 9.36 8.50 36.38
C LEU A 553 10.78 7.94 36.30
N THR A 554 11.55 8.18 37.37
CA THR A 554 12.90 7.63 37.54
C THR A 554 13.06 7.03 38.92
N PRO A 555 14.02 6.10 39.15
CA PRO A 555 14.28 5.54 40.48
C PRO A 555 14.57 6.57 41.58
N LYS A 556 14.91 7.81 41.20
CA LYS A 556 15.17 8.93 42.12
C LYS A 556 13.89 9.67 42.57
N ASN A 557 12.73 9.33 42.02
CA ASN A 557 11.48 9.95 42.41
C ASN A 557 11.20 9.65 43.91
N PRO A 558 10.89 10.66 44.75
CA PRO A 558 10.73 10.48 46.19
C PRO A 558 9.54 9.59 46.59
N ASP A 559 8.60 9.36 45.68
CA ASP A 559 7.46 8.46 45.89
C ASP A 559 7.73 7.01 45.42
N ILE A 560 8.94 6.72 44.93
CA ILE A 560 9.44 5.35 44.71
C ILE A 560 10.23 4.93 45.95
N VAL A 561 9.73 3.90 46.64
CA VAL A 561 10.35 3.31 47.82
C VAL A 561 11.51 2.40 47.43
N SER A 562 11.34 1.62 46.36
CA SER A 562 12.41 0.82 45.76
C SER A 562 12.10 0.50 44.31
N ALA A 563 13.15 0.32 43.50
CA ALA A 563 13.07 -0.16 42.14
C ALA A 563 14.22 -1.16 41.94
N THR A 564 13.90 -2.46 41.93
CA THR A 564 14.90 -3.53 41.93
C THR A 564 14.85 -4.34 40.64
N GLU A 565 16.01 -4.53 40.02
CA GLU A 565 16.24 -5.51 38.95
C GLU A 565 16.75 -6.83 39.53
N ASP A 566 16.71 -7.89 38.73
CA ASP A 566 17.31 -9.18 39.06
C ASP A 566 17.87 -9.83 37.80
N ASN A 567 19.10 -9.43 37.46
CA ASN A 567 19.79 -9.91 36.27
C ASN A 567 20.24 -11.37 36.39
N LYS A 568 20.12 -11.98 37.58
CA LYS A 568 20.42 -13.41 37.80
C LYS A 568 19.24 -14.29 37.42
N ASN A 569 18.01 -13.76 37.48
CA ASN A 569 16.82 -14.44 36.99
C ASN A 569 16.62 -14.13 35.50
N PRO A 570 16.79 -15.11 34.58
CA PRO A 570 16.66 -14.86 33.15
C PRO A 570 15.28 -14.36 32.72
N LEU A 571 14.22 -14.66 33.49
CA LEU A 571 12.86 -14.18 33.21
C LEU A 571 12.67 -12.72 33.61
N ARG A 572 13.48 -12.20 34.54
CA ARG A 572 13.48 -10.77 34.90
C ARG A 572 14.48 -9.96 34.10
N ALA A 573 15.57 -10.56 33.65
CA ALA A 573 16.57 -9.93 32.79
C ALA A 573 16.09 -9.69 31.35
N ASP A 574 14.98 -10.33 30.93
CA ASP A 574 14.44 -10.12 29.58
C ASP A 574 12.93 -10.40 29.53
N ILE A 575 12.14 -9.35 29.32
CA ILE A 575 10.69 -9.43 29.15
C ILE A 575 10.24 -10.44 28.08
N ARG A 576 11.07 -10.67 27.05
CA ARG A 576 10.78 -11.68 26.01
C ARG A 576 10.80 -13.08 26.60
N LYS A 577 11.77 -13.39 27.47
CA LYS A 577 11.86 -14.69 28.13
C LYS A 577 10.70 -14.92 29.09
N ALA A 578 10.28 -13.88 29.82
CA ALA A 578 9.06 -13.93 30.62
C ALA A 578 7.83 -14.28 29.78
N LEU A 579 7.64 -13.60 28.64
CA LEU A 579 6.50 -13.85 27.76
C LEU A 579 6.51 -15.25 27.14
N ILE A 580 7.69 -15.73 26.72
CA ILE A 580 7.89 -17.08 26.21
C ILE A 580 7.42 -18.12 27.23
N GLU A 581 7.91 -18.04 28.48
CA GLU A 581 7.52 -18.99 29.53
C GLU A 581 6.05 -18.86 29.92
N TYR A 582 5.52 -17.63 29.97
CA TYR A 582 4.10 -17.39 30.23
C TYR A 582 3.20 -18.05 29.17
N TRP A 583 3.52 -17.90 27.89
CA TRP A 583 2.74 -18.51 26.81
C TRP A 583 2.93 -20.02 26.70
N LYS A 584 4.11 -20.57 27.02
CA LYS A 584 4.29 -22.04 27.14
C LYS A 584 3.35 -22.63 28.18
N LYS A 585 3.23 -21.97 29.34
CA LYS A 585 2.30 -22.39 30.41
C LYS A 585 0.85 -22.30 29.94
N LYS A 586 0.45 -21.14 29.40
CA LYS A 586 -0.90 -20.91 28.84
C LYS A 586 -1.27 -21.94 27.77
N GLY A 587 -0.34 -22.29 26.88
CA GLY A 587 -0.54 -23.31 25.86
C GLY A 587 -0.76 -24.72 26.44
N LYS A 588 -0.03 -25.10 27.49
CA LYS A 588 -0.22 -26.37 28.20
C LYS A 588 -1.59 -26.43 28.89
N ASP A 589 -2.01 -25.34 29.54
CA ASP A 589 -3.29 -25.26 30.25
C ASP A 589 -4.47 -25.41 29.27
N ASN A 590 -4.41 -24.74 28.10
CA ASN A 590 -5.42 -24.87 27.04
C ASN A 590 -5.56 -26.32 26.51
N LEU A 591 -4.44 -27.06 26.40
CA LEU A 591 -4.46 -28.48 25.99
C LEU A 591 -5.07 -29.39 27.06
N GLN A 592 -4.95 -29.04 28.34
CA GLN A 592 -5.55 -29.81 29.43
C GLN A 592 -7.06 -29.55 29.56
N GLU A 593 -7.51 -28.30 29.37
CA GLU A 593 -8.94 -27.97 29.34
C GLU A 593 -9.65 -28.56 28.11
N GLY A 594 -9.00 -28.55 26.94
CA GLY A 594 -9.52 -29.16 25.72
C GLY A 594 -9.59 -30.70 25.75
N LYS A 595 -8.90 -31.36 26.68
CA LYS A 595 -9.05 -32.81 26.95
C LYS A 595 -10.14 -33.12 27.99
N LYS A 596 -10.61 -32.12 28.73
CA LYS A 596 -11.65 -32.24 29.76
C LYS A 596 -13.06 -31.86 29.24
N LYS A 597 -13.12 -31.16 28.11
CA LYS A 597 -14.34 -30.98 27.30
C LYS A 597 -14.42 -32.08 26.25
#